data_AF-A0A0H5SEL4-F1
#
_entry.id   AF-A0A0H5SEL4-F1
#
_cell.length_a   1.000
_cell.length_b   1.000
_cell.length_c   1.000
_cell.angle_alpha   90.00
_cell.angle_beta   90.00
_cell.angle_gamma   90.00
#
_symmetry.space_group_name_H-M   'P 1'
#
loop_
_entity.id
_entity.type
_entity.pdbx_description
1 polymer ?
#
loop_
_entity_poly.entity_id
_entity_poly.type
_entity_poly.pdbx_seq_one_letter_code
_entity_poly.pdbx_strand_id
1 'polypeptide(L)'
;MYIFQYSKSVKRRLNDGTFIKYYGNDGDHYKLCITGCNRRRMTARREKNGTTNALMAGMQFWMDTNAYASRTDHSPIKSVQLGCMDVVTSQDVSDFEDTIEGLVFVNTNETEQYPIRYIVQWKQRTYDGSPTGENGWITASIESEPIFKVEGMIPMMQYRFMVTAVGPGGRLGGPIMSNWAQSLTVEEKLRAPGIGPMMIVTQYNNEDGLCALVKWYHSPYQLELSPNILDDRLVLFGNCHYSITILNETSQETVLFTLDNGNGILLSNLQFSTEYSVAVRSISSVMVVDSSMLQQKNMSTAGDTNDILEQKFFTPACNEVFGSGSLECAPEPVKNLEAIINPNGSVQIQWIPSSEPNTILVYQLLYQSLTNHHDCDNDPSSIYINA
;
A
#
# COMPACT_ATOMS: atom_id res chain seq x y z
N MET A 1 -2.14 29.28 -28.26
CA MET A 1 -0.88 28.70 -27.75
C MET A 1 -1.21 27.32 -27.22
N TYR A 2 -0.89 26.26 -27.97
CA TYR A 2 -1.18 24.88 -27.55
C TYR A 2 -0.13 24.44 -26.54
N ILE A 3 -0.52 24.29 -25.28
CA ILE A 3 0.31 23.65 -24.25
C ILE A 3 0.33 22.17 -24.61
N PHE A 4 1.41 21.71 -25.22
CA PHE A 4 1.62 20.29 -25.46
C PHE A 4 1.81 19.59 -24.11
N GLN A 5 0.84 18.78 -23.69
CA GLN A 5 0.99 17.92 -22.51
C GLN A 5 1.91 16.74 -22.88
N TYR A 6 3.17 16.82 -22.47
CA TYR A 6 4.21 15.83 -22.78
C TYR A 6 4.06 14.49 -22.02
N SER A 7 3.06 14.37 -21.14
CA SER A 7 2.79 13.17 -20.35
C SER A 7 1.32 13.12 -19.93
N LYS A 8 0.80 11.90 -19.72
CA LYS A 8 -0.58 11.65 -19.30
C LYS A 8 -0.63 11.61 -17.78
N SER A 9 -1.57 12.34 -17.18
CA SER A 9 -1.87 12.21 -15.75
C SER A 9 -2.42 10.80 -15.48
N VAL A 10 -1.78 10.07 -14.58
CA VAL A 10 -2.14 8.75 -14.11
C VAL A 10 -2.60 8.89 -12.67
N LYS A 11 -3.78 8.35 -12.36
CA LYS A 11 -4.29 8.20 -10.99
C LYS A 11 -4.09 6.74 -10.61
N ARG A 12 -3.20 6.45 -9.66
CA ARG A 12 -2.95 5.10 -9.14
C ARG A 12 -3.54 4.97 -7.75
N ARG A 13 -4.29 3.90 -7.53
CA ARG A 13 -4.77 3.50 -6.21
C ARG A 13 -3.62 2.88 -5.43
N LEU A 14 -3.43 3.30 -4.18
CA LEU A 14 -2.48 2.72 -3.24
C LEU A 14 -3.11 1.56 -2.45
N ASN A 15 -2.27 0.79 -1.77
CA ASN A 15 -2.68 -0.35 -0.95
C ASN A 15 -3.68 0.05 0.14
N ASP A 16 -3.57 1.25 0.72
CA ASP A 16 -4.48 1.76 1.75
C ASP A 16 -5.81 2.32 1.19
N GLY A 17 -6.02 2.22 -0.12
CA GLY A 17 -7.20 2.71 -0.82
C GLY A 17 -7.16 4.18 -1.20
N THR A 18 -6.13 4.94 -0.77
CA THR A 18 -5.94 6.32 -1.23
C THR A 18 -5.42 6.36 -2.66
N PHE A 19 -5.31 7.55 -3.25
CA PHE A 19 -4.86 7.71 -4.62
C PHE A 19 -3.71 8.69 -4.73
N ILE A 20 -2.70 8.30 -5.49
CA ILE A 20 -1.66 9.22 -5.94
C ILE A 20 -1.90 9.61 -7.39
N LYS A 21 -1.52 10.84 -7.73
CA LYS A 21 -1.48 11.33 -9.10
C LYS A 21 -0.04 11.55 -9.50
N TYR A 22 0.33 11.03 -10.66
CA TYR A 22 1.65 11.25 -11.25
C TYR A 22 1.54 11.28 -12.76
N TYR A 23 2.63 11.62 -13.45
CA TYR A 23 2.63 11.75 -14.90
C TYR A 23 3.43 10.62 -15.53
N GLY A 24 2.70 9.67 -16.12
CA GLY A 24 3.25 8.45 -16.69
C GLY A 24 4.05 8.67 -17.99
N ASN A 25 4.80 7.64 -18.37
CA ASN A 25 5.68 7.61 -19.55
C ASN A 25 5.01 7.01 -20.80
N ASP A 26 3.75 6.60 -20.72
CA ASP A 26 3.16 5.74 -21.73
C ASP A 26 2.51 6.50 -22.90
N GLY A 27 2.57 7.83 -22.89
CA GLY A 27 2.02 8.67 -23.96
C GLY A 27 2.89 8.66 -25.22
N ASP A 28 2.26 8.61 -26.40
CA ASP A 28 2.98 8.63 -27.68
C ASP A 28 3.84 9.90 -27.87
N HIS A 29 3.41 11.02 -27.29
CA HIS A 29 4.19 12.26 -27.25
C HIS A 29 5.47 12.16 -26.41
N TYR A 30 5.47 11.34 -25.35
CA TYR A 30 6.68 11.06 -24.57
C TYR A 30 7.69 10.25 -25.38
N LYS A 31 7.22 9.23 -26.11
CA LYS A 31 8.08 8.43 -27.01
C LYS A 31 8.74 9.33 -28.06
N LEU A 32 8.00 10.28 -28.64
CA LEU A 32 8.53 11.26 -29.59
C LEU A 32 9.56 12.21 -28.94
N CYS A 33 9.31 12.66 -27.71
CA CYS A 33 10.25 13.50 -26.94
C CYS A 33 11.57 12.77 -26.65
N ILE A 34 11.51 11.52 -26.14
CA ILE A 34 12.71 10.68 -25.95
C ILE A 34 13.45 10.49 -27.27
N THR A 35 12.74 10.23 -28.36
CA THR A 35 13.36 10.06 -29.68
C THR A 35 14.09 11.34 -30.14
N GLY A 36 13.50 12.51 -29.88
CA GLY A 36 14.13 13.82 -30.13
C GLY A 36 15.36 14.10 -29.27
N CYS A 37 15.31 13.79 -27.97
CA CYS A 37 16.43 13.91 -27.05
C CYS A 37 17.58 12.95 -27.41
N ASN A 38 17.25 11.71 -27.76
CA ASN A 38 18.23 10.71 -28.18
C ASN A 38 18.89 11.06 -29.53
N ARG A 39 18.20 11.77 -30.43
CA ARG A 39 18.81 12.31 -31.66
C ARG A 39 19.95 13.29 -31.38
N ARG A 40 19.80 14.20 -30.39
CA ARG A 40 20.91 15.07 -29.94
C ARG A 40 22.04 14.30 -29.26
N ARG A 41 21.72 13.22 -28.53
CA ARG A 41 22.69 12.34 -27.87
C ARG A 41 23.52 11.53 -28.87
N MET A 42 22.94 11.11 -30.00
CA MET A 42 23.64 10.40 -31.08
C MET A 42 24.72 11.27 -31.74
N THR A 43 24.50 12.58 -31.87
CA THR A 43 25.54 13.52 -32.34
C THR A 43 26.69 13.71 -31.36
N ALA A 44 26.48 13.45 -30.07
CA ALA A 44 27.52 13.55 -29.02
C ALA A 44 28.24 12.23 -28.71
N ARG A 45 27.75 11.08 -29.22
CA ARG A 45 28.39 9.77 -29.05
C ARG A 45 29.49 9.54 -30.09
N ARG A 46 30.60 10.23 -29.93
CA ARG A 46 31.92 9.75 -30.37
C ARG A 46 32.85 9.85 -29.16
N GLU A 47 32.86 8.77 -28.37
CA GLU A 47 34.01 8.20 -27.65
C GLU A 47 33.51 7.33 -26.49
N LYS A 48 33.99 6.08 -26.43
CA LYS A 48 33.72 5.12 -25.36
C LYS A 48 34.34 5.66 -24.08
N ASN A 49 33.51 6.02 -23.11
CA ASN A 49 33.94 6.77 -21.94
C ASN A 49 33.61 5.99 -20.66
N GLY A 50 34.62 5.79 -19.81
CA GLY A 50 34.52 5.12 -18.51
C GLY A 50 33.65 5.89 -17.49
N THR A 51 33.43 5.28 -16.32
CA THR A 51 32.51 5.77 -15.26
C THR A 51 32.76 7.23 -14.83
N THR A 52 34.01 7.67 -14.78
CA THR A 52 34.40 9.06 -14.47
C THR A 52 33.91 10.06 -15.52
N ASN A 53 33.92 9.67 -16.79
CA ASN A 53 33.45 10.50 -17.89
C ASN A 53 31.92 10.54 -17.95
N ALA A 54 31.23 9.51 -17.47
CA ALA A 54 29.77 9.53 -17.32
C ALA A 54 29.32 10.52 -16.22
N LEU A 55 30.05 10.58 -15.09
CA LEU A 55 29.80 11.56 -14.02
C LEU A 55 30.01 13.00 -14.52
N MET A 56 31.15 13.26 -15.19
CA MET A 56 31.44 14.58 -15.75
C MET A 56 30.46 14.97 -16.86
N ALA A 57 30.08 14.05 -17.75
CA ALA A 57 29.08 14.32 -18.78
C ALA A 57 27.69 14.55 -18.19
N GLY A 58 27.34 13.88 -17.09
CA GLY A 58 26.10 14.10 -16.33
C GLY A 58 26.08 15.49 -15.68
N MET A 59 27.18 15.89 -15.03
CA MET A 59 27.35 17.24 -14.47
C MET A 59 27.34 18.32 -15.55
N GLN A 60 28.02 18.10 -16.67
CA GLN A 60 28.05 19.04 -17.78
C GLN A 60 26.64 19.19 -18.41
N PHE A 61 25.94 18.09 -18.67
CA PHE A 61 24.54 18.13 -19.11
C PHE A 61 23.63 18.87 -18.12
N TRP A 62 23.87 18.72 -16.81
CA TRP A 62 23.14 19.40 -15.76
C TRP A 62 23.39 20.91 -15.70
N MET A 63 24.61 21.34 -16.02
CA MET A 63 24.98 22.75 -16.15
C MET A 63 24.49 23.36 -17.46
N ASP A 64 24.50 22.57 -18.55
CA ASP A 64 24.12 23.01 -19.90
C ASP A 64 22.59 23.01 -20.13
N THR A 65 21.85 22.27 -19.31
CA THR A 65 20.38 22.36 -19.31
C THR A 65 19.96 23.59 -18.52
N ASN A 66 18.93 24.29 -19.00
CA ASN A 66 18.25 25.44 -18.35
C ASN A 66 17.62 25.11 -16.98
N ALA A 67 18.12 24.10 -16.27
CA ALA A 67 17.78 23.74 -14.91
C ALA A 67 18.04 24.88 -13.90
N TYR A 68 18.80 25.91 -14.28
CA TYR A 68 18.99 27.15 -13.53
C TYR A 68 18.07 28.32 -13.98
N ALA A 69 17.38 28.21 -15.11
CA ALA A 69 16.78 29.36 -15.79
C ALA A 69 15.40 29.79 -15.25
N SER A 70 14.79 29.01 -14.35
CA SER A 70 13.52 29.38 -13.69
C SER A 70 13.34 28.52 -12.46
N ARG A 71 13.90 28.97 -11.32
CA ARG A 71 13.54 28.39 -10.02
C ARG A 71 12.22 28.99 -9.58
N THR A 72 11.20 28.16 -9.41
CA THR A 72 10.09 28.52 -8.54
C THR A 72 10.60 28.52 -7.10
N ASP A 73 10.10 29.41 -6.24
CA ASP A 73 10.58 29.50 -4.85
C ASP A 73 10.20 28.28 -4.00
N HIS A 74 9.24 27.46 -4.45
CA HIS A 74 8.68 26.35 -3.69
C HIS A 74 8.84 25.02 -4.44
N SER A 75 9.24 23.99 -3.69
CA SER A 75 9.35 22.62 -4.17
C SER A 75 8.01 21.89 -3.93
N PRO A 76 7.51 21.09 -4.88
CA PRO A 76 6.38 20.18 -4.66
C PRO A 76 6.64 19.16 -3.56
N ILE A 77 7.91 18.83 -3.35
CA ILE A 77 8.33 17.70 -2.52
C ILE A 77 8.30 18.15 -1.07
N LYS A 78 7.48 17.49 -0.26
CA LYS A 78 7.40 17.67 1.18
C LYS A 78 8.51 16.92 1.90
N SER A 79 8.75 15.66 1.53
CA SER A 79 9.79 14.84 2.13
C SER A 79 10.24 13.72 1.20
N VAL A 80 11.46 13.24 1.43
CA VAL A 80 12.03 12.05 0.79
C VAL A 80 12.45 11.09 1.88
N GLN A 81 12.02 9.84 1.80
CA GLN A 81 12.33 8.83 2.81
C GLN A 81 12.54 7.46 2.19
N LEU A 82 13.48 6.70 2.74
CA LEU A 82 13.59 5.28 2.42
C LEU A 82 12.48 4.54 3.17
N GLY A 83 11.64 3.77 2.47
CA GLY A 83 10.48 3.12 3.05
C GLY A 83 10.80 1.77 3.67
N CYS A 84 11.48 0.94 2.90
CA CYS A 84 11.77 -0.46 3.21
C CYS A 84 13.07 -0.89 2.55
N MET A 85 13.59 -2.04 2.98
CA MET A 85 14.77 -2.65 2.39
C MET A 85 14.66 -4.17 2.38
N ASP A 86 15.16 -4.81 1.32
CA ASP A 86 15.27 -6.26 1.20
C ASP A 86 16.71 -6.66 0.84
N VAL A 87 17.14 -7.81 1.36
CA VAL A 87 18.41 -8.43 0.99
C VAL A 87 18.22 -9.20 -0.32
N VAL A 88 19.03 -8.90 -1.32
CA VAL A 88 19.06 -9.64 -2.59
C VAL A 88 20.26 -10.57 -2.61
N THR A 89 19.95 -11.86 -2.48
CA THR A 89 20.91 -12.93 -2.68
C THR A 89 20.93 -13.31 -4.16
N SER A 90 22.08 -13.16 -4.82
CA SER A 90 22.24 -13.62 -6.20
C SER A 90 22.04 -15.15 -6.24
N GLN A 91 21.11 -15.63 -7.09
CA GLN A 91 20.88 -17.06 -7.28
C GLN A 91 21.95 -17.71 -8.18
N ASP A 92 22.80 -16.90 -8.81
CA ASP A 92 23.86 -17.38 -9.67
C ASP A 92 25.13 -17.63 -8.86
N VAL A 93 25.47 -18.92 -8.77
CA VAL A 93 26.74 -19.41 -8.23
C VAL A 93 27.89 -18.62 -8.87
N SER A 94 28.75 -18.08 -8.00
CA SER A 94 30.00 -17.35 -8.25
C SER A 94 29.88 -15.90 -8.77
N ASP A 95 30.23 -14.97 -7.87
CA ASP A 95 30.89 -13.67 -8.13
C ASP A 95 30.09 -12.36 -7.90
N PHE A 96 28.84 -12.41 -7.42
CA PHE A 96 28.15 -11.18 -6.98
C PHE A 96 27.96 -11.17 -5.45
N GLU A 97 28.53 -10.15 -4.80
CA GLU A 97 28.31 -9.86 -3.38
C GLU A 97 26.81 -9.63 -3.11
N ASP A 98 26.32 -10.10 -1.97
CA ASP A 98 24.95 -9.84 -1.53
C ASP A 98 24.71 -8.33 -1.44
N THR A 99 23.64 -7.87 -2.09
CA THR A 99 23.31 -6.43 -2.14
C THR A 99 21.98 -6.14 -1.48
N ILE A 100 21.79 -4.90 -1.06
CA ILE A 100 20.53 -4.45 -0.49
C ILE A 100 19.75 -3.65 -1.55
N GLU A 101 18.48 -3.98 -1.68
CA GLU A 101 17.51 -3.20 -2.43
C GLU A 101 16.61 -2.42 -1.47
N GLY A 102 16.06 -1.30 -1.93
CA GLY A 102 15.10 -0.54 -1.14
C GLY A 102 14.18 0.30 -1.99
N LEU A 103 13.05 0.70 -1.41
CA LEU A 103 12.09 1.62 -2.04
C LEU A 103 12.20 2.99 -1.39
N VAL A 104 12.40 4.03 -2.20
CA VAL A 104 12.39 5.43 -1.74
C VAL A 104 11.06 6.06 -2.10
N PHE A 105 10.44 6.70 -1.12
CA PHE A 105 9.17 7.40 -1.24
C PHE A 105 9.38 8.92 -1.26
N VAL A 106 8.74 9.57 -2.24
CA VAL A 106 8.73 11.03 -2.42
C VAL A 106 7.33 11.55 -2.11
N ASN A 107 7.17 12.14 -0.94
CA ASN A 107 5.92 12.77 -0.54
C ASN A 107 5.79 14.12 -1.23
N THR A 108 4.69 14.34 -1.95
CA THR A 108 4.41 15.57 -2.67
C THR A 108 3.16 16.27 -2.16
N ASN A 109 3.07 17.57 -2.36
CA ASN A 109 1.84 18.32 -2.11
C ASN A 109 0.84 18.04 -3.24
N GLU A 110 -0.41 17.73 -2.87
CA GLU A 110 -1.48 17.32 -3.80
C GLU A 110 -1.88 18.37 -4.86
N THR A 111 -1.34 19.59 -4.77
CA THR A 111 -1.79 20.76 -5.51
C THR A 111 -1.17 20.93 -6.90
N GLU A 112 -0.26 20.05 -7.34
CA GLU A 112 0.50 20.30 -8.57
C GLU A 112 -0.22 19.89 -9.87
N GLN A 113 -0.39 20.88 -10.76
CA GLN A 113 -1.12 20.77 -12.02
C GLN A 113 -0.23 20.45 -13.24
N TYR A 114 1.07 20.29 -13.05
CA TYR A 114 2.03 20.14 -14.14
C TYR A 114 2.77 18.81 -14.09
N PRO A 115 3.30 18.32 -15.23
CA PRO A 115 4.05 17.08 -15.26
C PRO A 115 5.42 17.22 -14.61
N ILE A 116 5.62 16.49 -13.52
CA ILE A 116 6.86 16.49 -12.73
C ILE A 116 7.70 15.25 -13.05
N ARG A 117 9.02 15.45 -13.11
CA ARG A 117 10.04 14.41 -13.06
C ARG A 117 10.90 14.59 -11.81
N TYR A 118 11.40 13.48 -11.28
CA TYR A 118 12.23 13.45 -10.08
C TYR A 118 13.65 13.10 -10.46
N ILE A 119 14.58 14.04 -10.30
CA ILE A 119 16.00 13.77 -10.50
C ILE A 119 16.55 13.27 -9.18
N VAL A 120 17.01 12.02 -9.21
CA VAL A 120 17.47 11.30 -8.03
C VAL A 120 18.99 11.33 -8.00
N GLN A 121 19.52 11.82 -6.89
CA GLN A 121 20.94 11.76 -6.58
C GLN A 121 21.13 11.05 -5.25
N TRP A 122 22.26 10.38 -5.07
CA TRP A 122 22.61 9.75 -3.80
C TRP A 122 24.06 10.00 -3.46
N LYS A 123 24.37 9.80 -2.17
CA LYS A 123 25.73 9.71 -1.68
C LYS A 123 25.78 8.70 -0.53
N GLN A 124 26.97 8.18 -0.28
CA GLN A 124 27.27 7.23 0.79
C GLN A 124 28.43 7.74 1.64
N ARG A 125 28.49 7.29 2.90
CA ARG A 125 29.68 7.48 3.73
C ARG A 125 30.80 6.52 3.33
N THR A 126 32.02 7.04 3.21
CA THR A 126 33.24 6.27 2.96
C THR A 126 34.03 6.15 4.26
N TYR A 127 34.42 4.93 4.62
CA TYR A 127 35.32 4.67 5.76
C TYR A 127 36.79 4.80 5.34
N ASP A 128 37.14 5.90 4.68
CA ASP A 128 38.49 6.14 4.14
C ASP A 128 39.42 6.91 5.09
N GLY A 129 38.98 7.18 6.32
CA GLY A 129 39.74 7.93 7.32
C GLY A 129 39.88 9.42 7.02
N SER A 130 39.20 9.95 5.99
CA SER A 130 39.17 11.39 5.72
C SER A 130 38.23 12.13 6.69
N PRO A 131 38.51 13.40 7.05
CA PRO A 131 37.67 14.18 7.96
C PRO A 131 36.27 14.50 7.41
N THR A 132 35.98 14.12 6.16
CA THR A 132 34.69 14.32 5.49
C THR A 132 34.00 13.02 5.07
N GLY A 133 34.67 11.86 5.10
CA GLY A 133 34.12 10.49 5.02
C GLY A 133 32.85 10.26 4.20
N GLU A 134 32.67 10.96 3.09
CA GLU A 134 31.44 10.98 2.27
C GLU A 134 31.84 11.13 0.81
N ASN A 135 31.26 10.33 -0.08
CA ASN A 135 31.46 10.52 -1.50
C ASN A 135 30.68 11.76 -2.02
N GLY A 136 31.06 12.23 -3.22
CA GLY A 136 30.30 13.27 -3.91
C GLY A 136 28.91 12.79 -4.31
N TRP A 137 27.97 13.72 -4.51
CA TRP A 137 26.64 13.39 -5.01
C TRP A 137 26.71 12.78 -6.41
N ILE A 138 26.14 11.58 -6.54
CA ILE A 138 26.05 10.84 -7.80
C ILE A 138 24.61 10.97 -8.31
N THR A 139 24.45 11.46 -9.54
CA THR A 139 23.14 11.46 -10.21
C THR A 139 22.84 10.06 -10.72
N ALA A 140 21.82 9.41 -10.14
CA ALA A 140 21.48 8.02 -10.46
C ALA A 140 20.46 7.92 -11.58
N SER A 141 19.33 8.63 -11.45
CA SER A 141 18.20 8.43 -12.35
C SER A 141 17.28 9.65 -12.46
N ILE A 142 16.35 9.57 -13.40
CA ILE A 142 15.25 10.52 -13.57
C ILE A 142 13.96 9.71 -13.57
N GLU A 143 13.19 9.85 -12.51
CA GLU A 143 11.99 9.05 -12.27
C GLU A 143 10.72 9.82 -12.63
N SER A 144 9.74 9.08 -13.14
CA SER A 144 8.39 9.59 -13.40
C SER A 144 7.45 9.39 -12.23
N GLU A 145 7.74 8.41 -11.38
CA GLU A 145 6.91 8.02 -10.26
C GLU A 145 7.48 8.58 -8.95
N PRO A 146 6.61 8.92 -7.97
CA PRO A 146 7.04 9.38 -6.65
C PRO A 146 7.52 8.23 -5.75
N ILE A 147 7.69 7.03 -6.30
CA ILE A 147 8.23 5.84 -5.63
C ILE A 147 9.22 5.24 -6.61
N PHE A 148 10.45 4.97 -6.16
CA PHE A 148 11.47 4.37 -7.01
C PHE A 148 12.33 3.38 -6.24
N LYS A 149 12.82 2.38 -6.98
CA LYS A 149 13.67 1.31 -6.47
C LYS A 149 15.13 1.74 -6.50
N VAL A 150 15.86 1.44 -5.44
CA VAL A 150 17.31 1.58 -5.33
C VAL A 150 17.89 0.18 -5.23
N GLU A 151 18.82 -0.14 -6.12
CA GLU A 151 19.45 -1.45 -6.22
C GLU A 151 20.95 -1.35 -5.97
N GLY A 152 21.56 -2.45 -5.50
CA GLY A 152 23.01 -2.53 -5.36
C GLY A 152 23.58 -1.74 -4.19
N MET A 153 22.80 -1.47 -3.13
CA MET A 153 23.35 -0.84 -1.93
C MET A 153 24.27 -1.83 -1.21
N ILE A 154 25.50 -1.40 -0.94
CA ILE A 154 26.48 -2.14 -0.15
C ILE A 154 25.95 -2.27 1.30
N PRO A 155 25.95 -3.48 1.90
CA PRO A 155 25.56 -3.71 3.29
C PRO A 155 26.30 -2.83 4.31
N MET A 156 25.64 -2.53 5.44
CA MET A 156 26.16 -1.72 6.57
C MET A 156 26.63 -0.28 6.25
N MET A 157 26.47 0.19 5.01
CA MET A 157 26.84 1.54 4.60
C MET A 157 25.69 2.53 4.83
N GLN A 158 26.03 3.80 5.07
CA GLN A 158 25.03 4.86 5.22
C GLN A 158 24.83 5.61 3.91
N TYR A 159 23.57 5.70 3.48
CA TYR A 159 23.14 6.38 2.26
C TYR A 159 22.27 7.59 2.58
N ARG A 160 22.34 8.58 1.68
CA ARG A 160 21.45 9.73 1.66
C ARG A 160 20.99 10.00 0.25
N PHE A 161 19.70 10.26 0.09
CA PHE A 161 19.07 10.54 -1.20
C PHE A 161 18.72 12.02 -1.29
N MET A 162 18.91 12.60 -2.47
CA MET A 162 18.51 13.95 -2.81
C MET A 162 17.61 13.87 -4.04
N VAL A 163 16.43 14.46 -3.94
CA VAL A 163 15.46 14.48 -5.04
C VAL A 163 15.15 15.92 -5.42
N THR A 164 15.26 16.20 -6.71
CA THR A 164 14.89 17.50 -7.29
C THR A 164 13.70 17.32 -8.22
N ALA A 165 12.62 18.06 -8.01
CA ALA A 165 11.49 18.09 -8.91
C ALA A 165 11.79 18.98 -10.14
N VAL A 166 11.42 18.51 -11.31
CA VAL A 166 11.61 19.21 -12.59
C VAL A 166 10.31 19.16 -13.39
N GLY A 167 9.80 20.34 -13.74
CA GLY A 167 8.66 20.50 -14.64
C GLY A 167 9.08 20.98 -16.04
N PRO A 168 8.11 21.27 -16.92
CA PRO A 168 8.38 21.75 -18.28
C PRO A 168 9.19 23.06 -18.32
N GLY A 169 9.03 23.90 -17.30
CA GLY A 169 9.74 25.18 -17.17
C GLY A 169 11.12 25.09 -16.51
N GLY A 170 11.57 23.91 -16.09
CA GLY A 170 12.82 23.71 -15.35
C GLY A 170 12.59 23.21 -13.92
N ARG A 171 13.55 23.48 -13.03
CA ARG A 171 13.50 22.99 -11.64
C ARG A 171 12.37 23.65 -10.86
N LEU A 172 11.62 22.84 -10.13
CA LEU A 172 10.55 23.29 -9.24
C LEU A 172 11.11 23.31 -7.81
N GLY A 173 11.47 24.50 -7.32
CA GLY A 173 12.05 24.66 -5.99
C GLY A 173 13.46 24.12 -5.79
N GLY A 174 13.86 24.03 -4.53
CA GLY A 174 15.12 23.46 -4.09
C GLY A 174 15.07 21.92 -3.98
N PRO A 175 16.25 21.26 -4.01
CA PRO A 175 16.34 19.83 -3.76
C PRO A 175 15.94 19.49 -2.33
N ILE A 176 15.22 18.38 -2.15
CA ILE A 176 14.87 17.83 -0.84
C ILE A 176 15.74 16.61 -0.58
N MET A 177 16.30 16.51 0.62
CA MET A 177 17.18 15.41 1.03
C MET A 177 16.48 14.52 2.04
N SER A 178 16.70 13.21 1.93
CA SER A 178 16.35 12.26 2.98
C SER A 178 17.24 12.44 4.21
N ASN A 179 16.83 11.81 5.30
CA ASN A 179 17.72 11.50 6.41
C ASN A 179 18.75 10.45 5.96
N TRP A 180 19.85 10.34 6.71
CA TRP A 180 20.79 9.25 6.53
C TRP A 180 20.13 7.94 6.95
N ALA A 181 20.19 6.94 6.07
CA ALA A 181 19.71 5.59 6.35
C ALA A 181 20.88 4.61 6.19
N GLN A 182 21.05 3.72 7.15
CA GLN A 182 22.04 2.66 7.07
C GLN A 182 21.41 1.45 6.39
N SER A 183 22.11 0.86 5.42
CA SER A 183 21.69 -0.37 4.76
C SER A 183 21.81 -1.56 5.72
N LEU A 184 21.01 -2.58 5.43
CA LEU A 184 20.89 -3.80 6.23
C LEU A 184 22.20 -4.60 6.28
N THR A 185 22.24 -5.53 7.23
CA THR A 185 23.22 -6.62 7.24
C THR A 185 22.73 -7.78 6.38
N VAL A 186 23.64 -8.56 5.81
CA VAL A 186 23.31 -9.69 4.91
C VAL A 186 22.62 -10.84 5.66
N GLU A 187 22.81 -10.94 6.97
CA GLU A 187 22.27 -12.00 7.82
C GLU A 187 20.75 -11.83 8.08
N GLU A 188 20.21 -10.63 7.89
CA GLU A 188 18.80 -10.28 8.15
C GLU A 188 17.90 -10.45 6.90
N LYS A 189 17.73 -11.70 6.45
CA LYS A 189 16.98 -12.00 5.20
C LYS A 189 15.49 -11.66 5.27
N LEU A 190 14.83 -12.00 6.38
CA LEU A 190 13.42 -11.71 6.63
C LEU A 190 13.29 -11.20 8.06
N ARG A 191 12.55 -10.09 8.22
CA ARG A 191 12.26 -9.52 9.53
C ARG A 191 10.76 -9.62 9.82
N ALA A 192 10.42 -9.72 11.11
CA ALA A 192 9.05 -9.60 11.55
C ALA A 192 8.39 -8.34 10.94
N PRO A 193 7.13 -8.43 10.50
CA PRO A 193 6.42 -7.33 9.84
C PRO A 193 6.09 -6.23 10.86
N GLY A 194 7.09 -5.40 11.12
CA GLY A 194 7.00 -4.17 11.91
C GLY A 194 7.27 -4.30 13.40
N ILE A 195 7.38 -3.15 14.06
CA ILE A 195 7.65 -3.02 15.49
C ILE A 195 6.42 -2.42 16.17
N GLY A 196 5.78 -3.18 17.04
CA GLY A 196 4.61 -2.75 17.80
C GLY A 196 3.28 -3.37 17.32
N PRO A 197 2.14 -2.93 17.88
CA PRO A 197 0.85 -3.55 17.63
C PRO A 197 0.35 -3.25 16.21
N MET A 198 -0.31 -4.24 15.60
CA MET A 198 -1.18 -4.01 14.44
C MET A 198 -2.34 -3.11 14.86
N MET A 199 -2.72 -2.19 13.98
CA MET A 199 -3.88 -1.31 14.16
C MET A 199 -4.86 -1.58 13.02
N ILE A 200 -6.09 -1.92 13.36
CA ILE A 200 -7.16 -2.17 12.38
C ILE A 200 -8.26 -1.14 12.61
N VAL A 201 -8.60 -0.39 11.56
CA VAL A 201 -9.68 0.59 11.58
C VAL A 201 -10.73 0.20 10.55
N THR A 202 -11.95 -0.07 11.01
CA THR A 202 -13.09 -0.39 10.14
C THR A 202 -13.77 0.90 9.68
N GLN A 203 -14.24 0.90 8.43
CA GLN A 203 -15.00 2.00 7.85
C GLN A 203 -15.94 1.48 6.76
N TYR A 204 -16.98 2.24 6.43
CA TYR A 204 -17.85 1.96 5.30
C TYR A 204 -17.73 3.06 4.25
N ASN A 205 -17.65 2.68 2.98
CA ASN A 205 -17.78 3.61 1.86
C ASN A 205 -18.51 2.95 0.68
N ASN A 206 -19.09 3.75 -0.21
CA ASN A 206 -19.92 3.24 -1.30
C ASN A 206 -19.11 2.53 -2.42
N GLU A 207 -17.80 2.78 -2.52
CA GLU A 207 -16.94 2.21 -3.58
C GLU A 207 -16.38 0.84 -3.18
N ASP A 208 -16.01 0.66 -1.91
CA ASP A 208 -15.31 -0.52 -1.36
C ASP A 208 -16.17 -1.33 -0.37
N GLY A 209 -17.40 -0.86 -0.13
CA GLY A 209 -18.30 -1.44 0.87
C GLY A 209 -17.76 -1.29 2.30
N LEU A 210 -18.04 -2.30 3.12
CA LEU A 210 -17.45 -2.40 4.44
C LEU A 210 -15.98 -2.81 4.30
N CYS A 211 -15.08 -2.01 4.84
CA CYS A 211 -13.65 -2.21 4.70
C CYS A 211 -12.91 -2.06 6.03
N ALA A 212 -11.72 -2.64 6.10
CA ALA A 212 -10.82 -2.53 7.24
C ALA A 212 -9.43 -2.11 6.75
N LEU A 213 -8.94 -0.99 7.26
CA LEU A 213 -7.58 -0.53 7.00
C LEU A 213 -6.64 -1.11 8.07
N VAL A 214 -5.76 -2.00 7.62
CA VAL A 214 -4.76 -2.67 8.45
C VAL A 214 -3.46 -1.89 8.37
N LYS A 215 -2.96 -1.43 9.51
CA LYS A 215 -1.75 -0.62 9.63
C LYS A 215 -0.75 -1.26 10.60
N TRP A 216 0.53 -1.18 10.26
CA TRP A 216 1.64 -1.58 11.12
C TRP A 216 2.85 -0.67 10.85
N TYR A 217 3.74 -0.58 11.83
CA TYR A 217 4.95 0.23 11.75
C TYR A 217 6.04 -0.51 10.99
N HIS A 218 6.22 -0.19 9.71
CA HIS A 218 7.19 -0.85 8.83
C HIS A 218 8.41 0.02 8.53
N SER A 219 8.45 1.26 9.02
CA SER A 219 9.59 2.15 8.82
C SER A 219 9.85 3.03 10.05
N PRO A 220 11.11 3.45 10.28
CA PRO A 220 11.47 4.32 11.40
C PRO A 220 10.77 5.68 11.36
N TYR A 221 10.31 6.11 10.18
CA TYR A 221 9.70 7.42 9.98
C TYR A 221 8.25 7.48 10.46
N GLN A 222 7.64 6.34 10.75
CA GLN A 222 6.27 6.26 11.28
C GLN A 222 6.22 6.30 12.82
N LEU A 223 7.36 6.14 13.49
CA LEU A 223 7.45 6.20 14.94
C LEU A 223 7.89 7.60 15.37
N GLU A 224 7.08 8.27 16.18
CA GLU A 224 7.54 9.41 16.99
C GLU A 224 8.44 8.88 18.11
N LEU A 225 9.69 8.57 17.79
CA LEU A 225 10.65 8.05 18.77
C LEU A 225 10.96 9.12 19.83
N SER A 226 10.74 8.77 21.10
CA SER A 226 11.30 9.48 22.25
C SER A 226 12.84 9.51 22.14
N PRO A 227 13.52 10.64 22.45
CA PRO A 227 14.95 10.83 22.20
C PRO A 227 15.91 9.90 22.96
N ASN A 228 15.41 8.98 23.79
CA ASN A 228 16.22 8.15 24.69
C ASN A 228 16.53 6.72 24.18
N ILE A 229 16.13 6.34 22.96
CA ILE A 229 16.45 5.01 22.38
C ILE A 229 17.23 5.22 21.08
N LEU A 230 18.55 5.37 21.22
CA LEU A 230 19.46 5.69 20.11
C LEU A 230 20.10 4.44 19.46
N ASP A 231 20.04 3.29 20.12
CA ASP A 231 20.84 2.11 19.75
C ASP A 231 20.11 1.12 18.81
N ASP A 232 18.79 1.25 18.64
CA ASP A 232 17.96 0.27 17.89
C ASP A 232 17.56 0.75 16.48
N ARG A 233 18.20 1.81 15.98
CA ARG A 233 17.82 2.45 14.70
C ARG A 233 18.03 1.59 13.46
N LEU A 234 18.87 0.55 13.58
CA LEU A 234 19.17 -0.43 12.55
C LEU A 234 18.05 -1.45 12.33
N VAL A 235 17.22 -1.71 13.35
CA VAL A 235 16.18 -2.76 13.38
C VAL A 235 14.85 -2.29 12.77
N LEU A 236 14.76 -1.05 12.29
CA LEU A 236 13.47 -0.38 12.04
C LEU A 236 12.92 -0.47 10.61
N PHE A 237 13.71 -0.90 9.62
CA PHE A 237 13.21 -1.01 8.25
C PHE A 237 12.59 -2.38 8.00
N GLY A 238 11.29 -2.41 7.75
CA GLY A 238 10.59 -3.60 7.30
C GLY A 238 11.03 -4.03 5.89
N ASN A 239 10.58 -5.22 5.50
CA ASN A 239 10.69 -5.75 4.15
C ASN A 239 9.88 -4.91 3.14
N CYS A 240 10.21 -4.99 1.85
CA CYS A 240 9.43 -4.29 0.82
C CYS A 240 8.23 -5.12 0.34
N HIS A 241 8.25 -6.43 0.55
CA HIS A 241 7.20 -7.33 0.09
C HIS A 241 6.51 -8.02 1.26
N TYR A 242 5.19 -8.11 1.17
CA TYR A 242 4.35 -8.68 2.22
C TYR A 242 3.27 -9.60 1.64
N SER A 243 2.82 -10.52 2.49
CA SER A 243 1.58 -11.27 2.32
C SER A 243 0.65 -10.97 3.49
N ILE A 244 -0.63 -10.76 3.20
CA ILE A 244 -1.69 -10.66 4.20
C ILE A 244 -2.69 -11.78 4.00
N THR A 245 -2.97 -12.51 5.06
CA THR A 245 -4.00 -13.57 5.09
C THR A 245 -5.17 -13.08 5.91
N ILE A 246 -6.37 -13.17 5.35
CA ILE A 246 -7.63 -12.76 5.96
C ILE A 246 -8.47 -14.02 6.07
N LEU A 247 -8.94 -14.31 7.28
CA LEU A 247 -9.71 -15.51 7.58
C LEU A 247 -10.98 -15.12 8.32
N ASN A 248 -12.12 -15.67 7.89
CA ASN A 248 -13.34 -15.75 8.70
C ASN A 248 -13.83 -17.20 8.71
N GLU A 249 -15.02 -17.46 9.26
CA GLU A 249 -15.57 -18.82 9.35
C GLU A 249 -15.86 -19.48 7.99
N THR A 250 -16.03 -18.69 6.93
CA THR A 250 -16.52 -19.17 5.62
C THR A 250 -15.50 -19.04 4.49
N SER A 251 -14.43 -18.26 4.68
CA SER A 251 -13.50 -17.86 3.64
C SER A 251 -12.11 -17.59 4.18
N GLN A 252 -11.12 -17.87 3.35
CA GLN A 252 -9.73 -17.53 3.56
C GLN A 252 -9.20 -16.89 2.28
N GLU A 253 -8.64 -15.70 2.39
CA GLU A 253 -8.02 -14.97 1.28
C GLU A 253 -6.57 -14.65 1.64
N THR A 254 -5.68 -14.69 0.65
CA THR A 254 -4.28 -14.28 0.83
C THR A 254 -3.87 -13.37 -0.31
N VAL A 255 -3.39 -12.18 0.04
CA VAL A 255 -3.01 -11.13 -0.91
C VAL A 255 -1.52 -10.86 -0.77
N LEU A 256 -0.81 -10.86 -1.89
CA LEU A 256 0.61 -10.50 -1.99
C LEU A 256 0.71 -9.07 -2.49
N PHE A 257 1.51 -8.24 -1.83
CA PHE A 257 1.67 -6.84 -2.23
C PHE A 257 3.08 -6.32 -1.93
N THR A 258 3.45 -5.27 -2.65
CA THR A 258 4.67 -4.50 -2.39
C THR A 258 4.29 -3.24 -1.66
N LEU A 259 5.08 -2.88 -0.66
CA LEU A 259 4.90 -1.67 0.11
C LEU A 259 4.92 -0.45 -0.82
N ASP A 260 3.97 0.44 -0.61
CA ASP A 260 3.88 1.71 -1.30
C ASP A 260 3.87 2.86 -0.29
N ASN A 261 3.59 4.07 -0.78
CA ASN A 261 3.53 5.25 0.08
C ASN A 261 2.22 5.35 0.89
N GLY A 262 1.40 4.29 0.89
CA GLY A 262 0.18 4.20 1.67
C GLY A 262 0.47 3.89 3.14
N ASN A 263 -0.50 4.16 4.01
CA ASN A 263 -0.35 3.95 5.45
C ASN A 263 -0.72 2.52 5.91
N GLY A 264 -0.84 1.56 4.98
CA GLY A 264 -1.27 0.20 5.28
C GLY A 264 -1.91 -0.47 4.07
N ILE A 265 -2.75 -1.48 4.34
CA ILE A 265 -3.53 -2.20 3.32
C ILE A 265 -5.02 -2.16 3.65
N LEU A 266 -5.83 -1.82 2.67
CA LEU A 266 -7.28 -1.77 2.77
C LEU A 266 -7.88 -3.09 2.34
N LEU A 267 -8.59 -3.74 3.26
CA LEU A 267 -9.41 -4.91 2.99
C LEU A 267 -10.82 -4.47 2.65
N SER A 268 -11.30 -4.74 1.45
CA SER A 268 -12.61 -4.31 0.95
C SER A 268 -13.67 -5.42 0.95
N ASN A 269 -14.95 -5.05 0.86
CA ASN A 269 -16.09 -5.98 0.72
C ASN A 269 -16.21 -7.03 1.85
N LEU A 270 -15.93 -6.61 3.08
CA LEU A 270 -16.09 -7.44 4.26
C LEU A 270 -17.57 -7.63 4.63
N GLN A 271 -17.88 -8.72 5.32
CA GLN A 271 -19.23 -8.99 5.83
C GLN A 271 -19.47 -8.23 7.14
N PHE A 272 -20.70 -7.75 7.36
CA PHE A 272 -21.12 -7.12 8.62
C PHE A 272 -21.17 -8.13 9.76
N SER A 273 -21.01 -7.66 11.00
CA SER A 273 -21.13 -8.45 12.23
C SER A 273 -20.33 -9.75 12.23
N THR A 274 -19.13 -9.74 11.65
CA THR A 274 -18.32 -10.94 11.41
C THR A 274 -16.96 -10.80 12.09
N GLU A 275 -16.49 -11.85 12.77
CA GLU A 275 -15.11 -11.91 13.27
C GLU A 275 -14.16 -12.25 12.12
N TYR A 276 -13.14 -11.42 11.95
CA TYR A 276 -12.04 -11.67 11.02
C TYR A 276 -10.73 -11.81 11.79
N SER A 277 -9.89 -12.75 11.35
CA SER A 277 -8.50 -12.89 11.76
C SER A 277 -7.58 -12.47 10.62
N VAL A 278 -6.64 -11.58 10.91
CA VAL A 278 -5.68 -11.05 9.94
C VAL A 278 -4.29 -11.46 10.36
N ALA A 279 -3.49 -11.94 9.41
CA ALA A 279 -2.09 -12.29 9.61
C ALA A 279 -1.24 -11.62 8.51
N VAL A 280 -0.28 -10.78 8.90
CA VAL A 280 0.69 -10.16 7.99
C VAL A 280 2.03 -10.86 8.12
N ARG A 281 2.70 -11.10 6.99
CA ARG A 281 4.01 -11.76 6.90
C ARG A 281 4.89 -11.07 5.88
N SER A 282 6.17 -10.92 6.20
CA SER A 282 7.19 -10.52 5.23
C SER A 282 7.48 -11.65 4.25
N ILE A 283 7.64 -11.34 2.97
CA ILE A 283 8.01 -12.32 1.93
C ILE A 283 9.29 -11.89 1.23
N SER A 284 10.04 -12.86 0.72
CA SER A 284 11.24 -12.57 -0.08
C SER A 284 10.86 -12.04 -1.46
N SER A 285 11.67 -11.12 -1.99
CA SER A 285 11.52 -10.57 -3.35
C SER A 285 11.49 -11.66 -4.44
N VAL A 286 12.15 -12.81 -4.22
CA VAL A 286 12.16 -13.97 -5.13
C VAL A 286 10.77 -14.59 -5.29
N MET A 287 9.96 -14.61 -4.22
CA MET A 287 8.63 -15.24 -4.24
C MET A 287 7.58 -14.42 -5.00
N VAL A 288 7.84 -13.14 -5.29
CA VAL A 288 6.92 -12.25 -6.01
C VAL A 288 6.98 -12.49 -7.53
N VAL A 289 8.13 -12.94 -8.03
CA VAL A 289 8.34 -13.19 -9.48
C VAL A 289 7.67 -14.49 -9.94
N ASP A 290 7.62 -15.51 -9.09
CA ASP A 290 7.01 -16.83 -9.37
C ASP A 290 5.52 -16.91 -8.97
N SER A 291 4.73 -15.93 -9.42
CA SER A 291 3.27 -15.88 -9.22
C SER A 291 2.51 -17.07 -9.82
N SER A 292 3.17 -17.93 -10.62
CA SER A 292 2.61 -19.18 -11.16
C SER A 292 2.89 -20.45 -10.32
N MET A 293 3.74 -20.40 -9.29
CA MET A 293 4.12 -21.60 -8.50
C MET A 293 3.52 -21.64 -7.08
N LEU A 294 2.73 -20.64 -6.70
CA LEU A 294 2.25 -20.44 -5.33
C LEU A 294 1.03 -21.30 -4.92
N GLN A 295 0.50 -22.15 -5.80
CA GLN A 295 -0.58 -23.07 -5.41
C GLN A 295 -0.11 -24.34 -4.66
N GLN A 296 1.18 -24.54 -4.37
CA GLN A 296 1.60 -25.86 -3.86
C GLN A 296 2.74 -25.94 -2.83
N LYS A 297 3.02 -24.89 -2.06
CA LYS A 297 3.84 -25.06 -0.85
C LYS A 297 3.20 -24.42 0.39
N ASN A 298 2.29 -25.19 1.01
CA ASN A 298 2.24 -25.26 2.47
C ASN A 298 3.61 -25.76 2.95
N MET A 299 4.56 -24.85 3.10
CA MET A 299 5.85 -25.15 3.69
C MET A 299 6.12 -24.11 4.76
N SER A 300 5.39 -24.25 5.87
CA SER A 300 5.88 -23.84 7.18
C SER A 300 7.10 -24.71 7.48
N THR A 301 8.28 -24.25 7.08
CA THR A 301 9.53 -24.69 7.69
C THR A 301 9.40 -24.43 9.19
N ALA A 302 9.66 -25.45 10.00
CA ALA A 302 9.42 -25.50 11.45
C ALA A 302 10.37 -24.59 12.27
N GLY A 303 10.65 -23.38 11.78
CA GLY A 303 11.37 -22.29 12.44
C GLY A 303 10.79 -20.89 12.17
N ASP A 304 9.81 -20.73 11.26
CA ASP A 304 9.26 -19.42 10.82
C ASP A 304 7.98 -18.99 11.58
N THR A 305 7.75 -19.48 12.80
CA THR A 305 6.52 -19.16 13.56
C THR A 305 6.59 -17.87 14.36
N ASN A 306 7.75 -17.20 14.40
CA ASN A 306 7.95 -16.00 15.24
C ASN A 306 7.77 -14.66 14.49
N ASP A 307 7.60 -14.68 13.16
CA ASP A 307 7.60 -13.48 12.31
C ASP A 307 6.23 -13.17 11.66
N ILE A 308 5.14 -13.48 12.36
CA ILE A 308 3.78 -13.21 11.88
C ILE A 308 3.12 -12.20 12.83
N LEU A 309 2.61 -11.11 12.26
CA LEU A 309 1.80 -10.17 13.01
C LEU A 309 0.33 -10.55 12.83
N GLU A 310 -0.30 -11.03 13.89
CA GLU A 310 -1.70 -11.49 13.86
C GLU A 310 -2.60 -10.65 14.77
N GLN A 311 -3.80 -10.37 14.30
CA GLN A 311 -4.82 -9.70 15.08
C GLN A 311 -6.23 -10.11 14.63
N LYS A 312 -7.13 -10.22 15.60
CA LYS A 312 -8.56 -10.39 15.36
C LYS A 312 -9.29 -9.06 15.49
N PHE A 313 -10.31 -8.88 14.67
CA PHE A 313 -11.22 -7.74 14.77
C PHE A 313 -12.64 -8.14 14.39
N PHE A 314 -13.61 -7.38 14.89
CA PHE A 314 -15.01 -7.52 14.52
C PHE A 314 -15.39 -6.39 13.57
N THR A 315 -16.08 -6.75 12.50
CA THR A 315 -16.74 -5.74 11.67
C THR A 315 -17.99 -5.21 12.36
N PRO A 316 -18.32 -3.91 12.18
CA PRO A 316 -19.53 -3.33 12.76
C PRO A 316 -20.78 -4.03 12.22
N ALA A 317 -21.88 -3.89 12.94
CA ALA A 317 -23.19 -4.25 12.45
C ALA A 317 -23.69 -3.23 11.42
N CYS A 318 -24.59 -3.65 10.53
CA CYS A 318 -25.05 -2.82 9.42
C CYS A 318 -25.73 -1.52 9.92
N ASN A 319 -26.47 -1.61 11.02
CA ASN A 319 -27.14 -0.50 11.71
C ASN A 319 -26.18 0.47 12.43
N GLU A 320 -24.92 0.10 12.64
CA GLU A 320 -23.89 0.96 13.22
C GLU A 320 -23.21 1.87 12.18
N VAL A 321 -23.56 1.71 10.89
CA VAL A 321 -23.07 2.59 9.82
C VAL A 321 -23.94 3.84 9.75
N PHE A 322 -23.43 4.92 10.36
CA PHE A 322 -24.09 6.23 10.38
C PHE A 322 -23.48 7.22 9.36
N GLY A 323 -24.31 8.12 8.81
CA GLY A 323 -23.87 9.26 7.99
C GLY A 323 -24.33 9.18 6.53
N SER A 324 -23.57 9.81 5.63
CA SER A 324 -23.84 9.89 4.17
C SER A 324 -23.75 8.55 3.41
N GLY A 325 -23.65 7.44 4.15
CA GLY A 325 -23.73 6.06 3.69
C GLY A 325 -24.55 5.18 4.64
N SER A 326 -25.51 5.76 5.37
CA SER A 326 -26.45 4.99 6.20
C SER A 326 -27.17 3.97 5.32
N LEU A 327 -27.08 2.70 5.72
CA LEU A 327 -27.63 1.59 4.99
C LEU A 327 -29.04 1.30 5.48
N GLU A 328 -29.97 1.10 4.55
CA GLU A 328 -31.22 0.40 4.85
C GLU A 328 -30.91 -1.07 5.05
N CYS A 329 -30.63 -1.43 6.29
CA CYS A 329 -30.35 -2.80 6.67
C CYS A 329 -31.66 -3.56 6.84
N ALA A 330 -31.72 -4.77 6.28
CA ALA A 330 -32.81 -5.67 6.62
C ALA A 330 -32.76 -5.96 8.13
N PRO A 331 -33.91 -5.94 8.83
CA PRO A 331 -33.96 -6.28 10.24
C PRO A 331 -33.46 -7.72 10.46
N GLU A 332 -32.86 -7.96 11.62
CA GLU A 332 -32.41 -9.31 12.00
C GLU A 332 -33.61 -10.28 11.93
N PRO A 333 -33.42 -11.51 11.38
CA PRO A 333 -34.50 -12.49 11.34
C PRO A 333 -34.91 -12.91 12.76
N VAL A 334 -36.23 -13.12 12.94
CA VAL A 334 -36.77 -13.65 14.20
C VAL A 334 -36.22 -15.06 14.46
N LYS A 335 -35.91 -15.36 15.72
CA LYS A 335 -35.35 -16.66 16.14
C LYS A 335 -36.43 -17.50 16.80
N ASN A 336 -36.31 -18.82 16.70
CA ASN A 336 -37.20 -19.80 17.36
C ASN A 336 -38.70 -19.53 17.14
N LEU A 337 -39.10 -19.31 15.87
CA LEU A 337 -40.51 -19.24 15.51
C LEU A 337 -41.16 -20.61 15.73
N GLU A 338 -42.08 -20.68 16.68
CA GLU A 338 -42.79 -21.90 17.07
C GLU A 338 -44.31 -21.68 17.02
N ALA A 339 -45.03 -22.70 16.58
CA ALA A 339 -46.49 -22.74 16.56
C ALA A 339 -46.99 -23.93 17.41
N ILE A 340 -47.69 -23.64 18.49
CA ILE A 340 -48.23 -24.62 19.43
C ILE A 340 -49.75 -24.70 19.21
N ILE A 341 -50.23 -25.89 18.84
CA ILE A 341 -51.65 -26.13 18.61
C ILE A 341 -52.31 -26.49 19.94
N ASN A 342 -53.28 -25.68 20.35
CA ASN A 342 -54.06 -25.93 21.54
C ASN A 342 -55.21 -26.92 21.25
N PRO A 343 -55.70 -27.67 22.25
CA PRO A 343 -56.76 -28.66 22.09
C PRO A 343 -58.10 -28.07 21.59
N ASN A 344 -58.29 -26.77 21.74
CA ASN A 344 -59.47 -26.03 21.28
C ASN A 344 -59.39 -25.60 19.80
N GLY A 345 -58.35 -26.01 19.07
CA GLY A 345 -58.14 -25.63 17.66
C GLY A 345 -57.53 -24.25 17.46
N SER A 346 -57.17 -23.53 18.53
CA SER A 346 -56.38 -22.29 18.43
C SER A 346 -54.88 -22.61 18.28
N VAL A 347 -54.15 -21.71 17.64
CA VAL A 347 -52.69 -21.81 17.51
C VAL A 347 -52.04 -20.66 18.27
N GLN A 348 -51.13 -20.99 19.17
CA GLN A 348 -50.26 -20.03 19.83
C GLN A 348 -48.94 -19.95 19.08
N ILE A 349 -48.61 -18.76 18.57
CA ILE A 349 -47.36 -18.53 17.85
C ILE A 349 -46.45 -17.72 18.75
N GLN A 350 -45.21 -18.16 18.92
CA GLN A 350 -44.20 -17.49 19.72
C GLN A 350 -42.87 -17.44 18.95
N TRP A 351 -42.11 -16.38 19.16
CA TRP A 351 -40.76 -16.23 18.63
C TRP A 351 -39.92 -15.40 19.59
N ILE A 352 -38.61 -15.47 19.42
CA ILE A 352 -37.66 -14.57 20.07
C ILE A 352 -37.48 -13.36 19.14
N PRO A 353 -37.80 -12.13 19.60
CA PRO A 353 -37.63 -10.92 18.81
C PRO A 353 -36.15 -10.66 18.50
N SER A 354 -35.88 -9.74 17.57
CA SER A 354 -34.49 -9.32 17.31
C SER A 354 -33.82 -8.83 18.60
N SER A 355 -32.50 -8.98 18.64
CA SER A 355 -31.66 -8.37 19.68
C SER A 355 -31.86 -6.85 19.81
N GLU A 356 -32.41 -6.19 18.78
CA GLU A 356 -32.75 -4.77 18.77
C GLU A 356 -34.25 -4.51 18.53
N PRO A 357 -35.11 -4.72 19.53
CA PRO A 357 -36.56 -4.56 19.35
C PRO A 357 -36.97 -3.13 18.98
N ASN A 358 -36.19 -2.12 19.39
CA ASN A 358 -36.50 -0.70 19.15
C ASN A 358 -36.37 -0.29 17.67
N THR A 359 -35.75 -1.09 16.83
CA THR A 359 -35.62 -0.83 15.38
C THR A 359 -36.75 -1.47 14.57
N ILE A 360 -37.55 -2.33 15.20
CA ILE A 360 -38.68 -3.01 14.57
C ILE A 360 -39.95 -2.24 14.88
N LEU A 361 -40.69 -1.83 13.85
CA LEU A 361 -41.97 -1.13 14.00
C LEU A 361 -43.15 -2.12 14.02
N VAL A 362 -43.10 -3.13 13.15
CA VAL A 362 -44.19 -4.08 12.91
C VAL A 362 -43.60 -5.43 12.50
N TYR A 363 -44.16 -6.51 13.01
CA TYR A 363 -43.99 -7.88 12.51
C TYR A 363 -45.13 -8.23 11.55
N GLN A 364 -44.81 -8.88 10.43
CA GLN A 364 -45.79 -9.48 9.53
C GLN A 364 -45.73 -11.00 9.68
N LEU A 365 -46.81 -11.59 10.20
CA LEU A 365 -46.98 -13.03 10.27
C LEU A 365 -47.68 -13.52 8.99
N LEU A 366 -47.03 -14.40 8.25
CA LEU A 366 -47.58 -15.03 7.04
C LEU A 366 -47.94 -16.49 7.36
N TYR A 367 -49.14 -16.91 6.98
CA TYR A 367 -49.57 -18.30 7.12
C TYR A 367 -50.40 -18.73 5.90
N GLN A 368 -50.28 -20.00 5.54
CA GLN A 368 -50.99 -20.58 4.40
C GLN A 368 -51.36 -22.04 4.69
N SER A 369 -52.48 -22.49 4.13
CA SER A 369 -52.81 -23.92 4.12
C SER A 369 -51.82 -24.67 3.22
N LEU A 370 -51.34 -25.83 3.69
CA LEU A 370 -50.59 -26.77 2.84
C LEU A 370 -51.50 -27.86 2.25
N THR A 371 -52.77 -27.90 2.65
CA THR A 371 -53.73 -28.92 2.22
C THR A 371 -54.69 -28.37 1.19
N ASN A 372 -54.80 -29.05 0.04
CA ASN A 372 -55.76 -28.74 -1.02
C ASN A 372 -57.19 -29.20 -0.70
N HIS A 373 -57.59 -29.22 0.57
CA HIS A 373 -58.95 -29.57 0.96
C HIS A 373 -59.87 -28.41 0.54
N HIS A 374 -61.06 -28.72 0.05
CA HIS A 374 -62.02 -27.72 -0.47
C HIS A 374 -62.49 -26.69 0.56
N ASP A 375 -62.30 -26.98 1.85
CA ASP A 375 -62.64 -26.09 2.97
C ASP A 375 -61.44 -25.25 3.45
N CYS A 376 -60.26 -25.44 2.85
CA CYS A 376 -59.05 -24.71 3.20
C CYS A 376 -58.73 -23.69 2.11
N ASP A 377 -58.56 -22.44 2.53
CA ASP A 377 -58.07 -21.39 1.65
C ASP A 377 -56.55 -21.59 1.42
N ASN A 378 -56.17 -21.68 0.15
CA ASN A 378 -54.78 -21.86 -0.26
C ASN A 378 -54.06 -20.51 -0.43
N ASP A 379 -54.79 -19.40 -0.37
CA ASP A 379 -54.19 -18.09 -0.49
C ASP A 379 -53.42 -17.72 0.79
N PRO A 380 -52.17 -17.24 0.68
CA PRO A 380 -51.38 -16.85 1.83
C PRO A 380 -52.03 -15.65 2.53
N SER A 381 -52.35 -15.84 3.81
CA SER A 381 -52.92 -14.81 4.67
C SER A 381 -51.81 -14.14 5.49
N SER A 382 -52.03 -12.87 5.84
CA SER A 382 -51.05 -12.11 6.63
C SER A 382 -51.70 -11.32 7.76
N ILE A 383 -51.01 -11.26 8.90
CA ILE A 383 -51.40 -10.47 10.08
C ILE A 383 -50.24 -9.55 10.43
N TYR A 384 -50.54 -8.29 10.69
CA TYR A 384 -49.57 -7.32 11.19
C TYR A 384 -49.68 -7.19 12.70
N ILE A 385 -48.54 -7.26 13.38
CA ILE A 385 -48.42 -7.22 14.85
C ILE A 385 -47.45 -6.09 15.18
N ASN A 386 -47.86 -5.14 16.00
CA ASN A 386 -46.95 -4.08 16.47
C ASN A 386 -45.86 -4.69 17.35
N ALA A 387 -44.63 -4.23 17.17
CA ALA A 387 -43.46 -4.72 17.90
C ALA A 387 -43.42 -4.31 19.36
#